data_AF-A0A930IXB8-F1
#
_entry.id   AF-A0A930IXB8-F1
#
_cell.length_a   1.000
_cell.length_b   1.000
_cell.length_c   1.000
_cell.angle_alpha   90.00
_cell.angle_beta   90.00
_cell.angle_gamma   90.00
#
_symmetry.space_group_name_H-M   'P 1'
#
loop_
_entity.id
_entity.type
_entity.pdbx_description
1 polymer ?
#
loop_
_entity_poly.entity_id
_entity_poly.type
_entity_poly.pdbx_seq_one_letter_code
_entity_poly.pdbx_strand_id
1 'polypeptide(L)'
;MRNKSIILLLSFVIVCAMASVRMPVPQPKKAKKVKGNVIAVDSLLRGNAGNDEKKVEGNAQDTTKMDSLQLAIYHHNKAIDDSIRADSIMKSRSNGINSPVTYSAQDSLVYDASTGTAYLYGGSKVDYENMKLASDKVFMNLDSSLVRATGTPDSTEEGGIKGKPLFTMGK
;
A
#
# COMPACT_ATOMS: atom_id res chain seq x y z
N MET A 1 -43.47 -25.59 -24.75
CA MET A 1 -43.66 -24.13 -24.58
C MET A 1 -43.47 -23.62 -23.13
N ARG A 2 -42.84 -24.37 -22.21
CA ARG A 2 -42.82 -24.04 -20.75
C ARG A 2 -41.55 -23.35 -20.24
N ASN A 3 -40.47 -23.32 -21.01
CA ASN A 3 -39.19 -22.71 -20.61
C ASN A 3 -39.10 -21.20 -20.89
N LYS A 4 -39.77 -20.71 -21.95
CA LYS A 4 -39.79 -19.28 -22.31
C LYS A 4 -40.57 -18.43 -21.30
N SER A 5 -41.64 -18.98 -20.71
CA SER A 5 -42.43 -18.31 -19.67
C SER A 5 -41.69 -18.20 -18.33
N ILE A 6 -40.80 -19.16 -18.01
CA ILE A 6 -39.99 -19.13 -16.78
C ILE A 6 -38.92 -18.03 -16.88
N ILE A 7 -38.33 -17.83 -18.05
CA ILE A 7 -37.35 -16.74 -18.28
C ILE A 7 -38.02 -15.36 -18.16
N LEU A 8 -39.24 -15.22 -18.68
CA LEU A 8 -40.03 -13.99 -18.53
C LEU A 8 -40.39 -13.70 -17.06
N LEU A 9 -40.67 -14.75 -16.28
CA LEU A 9 -41.03 -14.61 -14.87
C LEU A 9 -39.81 -14.29 -13.99
N LEU A 10 -38.65 -14.89 -14.28
CA LEU A 10 -37.37 -14.58 -13.61
C LEU A 10 -36.89 -13.16 -13.90
N SER A 11 -37.03 -12.66 -15.14
CA SER A 11 -36.66 -11.27 -15.46
C SER A 11 -37.55 -10.24 -14.77
N PHE A 12 -38.85 -10.54 -14.62
CA PHE A 12 -39.79 -9.66 -13.93
C PHE A 12 -39.50 -9.55 -12.42
N VAL A 13 -39.11 -10.65 -11.77
CA VAL A 13 -38.71 -10.64 -10.35
C VAL A 13 -37.48 -9.77 -10.10
N ILE A 14 -36.48 -9.80 -11.00
CA ILE A 14 -35.26 -8.99 -10.88
C ILE A 14 -35.59 -7.48 -10.97
N VAL A 15 -36.50 -7.07 -11.87
CA VAL A 15 -36.91 -5.66 -11.99
C VAL A 15 -37.72 -5.20 -10.77
N CYS A 16 -38.62 -6.03 -10.25
CA CYS A 16 -39.37 -5.71 -9.02
C CYS A 16 -38.46 -5.61 -7.78
N ALA A 17 -37.41 -6.43 -7.69
CA ALA A 17 -36.41 -6.34 -6.61
C ALA A 17 -35.53 -5.08 -6.71
N MET A 18 -35.25 -4.59 -7.92
CA MET A 18 -34.50 -3.35 -8.13
C MET A 18 -35.34 -2.08 -7.90
N ALA A 19 -36.67 -2.18 -7.93
CA ALA A 19 -37.58 -1.05 -7.70
C ALA A 19 -37.86 -0.77 -6.20
N SER A 20 -37.70 -1.76 -5.33
CA SER A 20 -37.97 -1.65 -3.88
C SER A 20 -36.76 -1.21 -3.06
N VAL A 21 -35.56 -1.22 -3.65
CA VAL A 21 -34.35 -0.63 -3.04
C VAL A 21 -34.21 0.80 -3.56
N ARG A 22 -34.57 1.77 -2.72
CA ARG A 22 -34.20 3.18 -2.93
C ARG A 22 -32.67 3.33 -2.86
N MET A 23 -31.97 3.00 -3.94
CA MET A 23 -30.57 3.36 -4.10
C MET A 23 -30.49 4.85 -4.45
N PRO A 24 -29.75 5.68 -3.68
CA PRO A 24 -29.49 7.05 -4.08
C PRO A 24 -28.55 7.04 -5.29
N VAL A 25 -29.07 7.39 -6.45
CA VAL A 25 -28.28 7.69 -7.65
C VAL A 25 -27.36 8.87 -7.33
N PRO A 26 -26.02 8.73 -7.40
CA PRO A 26 -25.12 9.87 -7.24
C PRO A 26 -25.22 10.75 -8.48
N GLN A 27 -25.86 11.92 -8.35
CA GLN A 27 -25.79 12.95 -9.37
C GLN A 27 -24.40 13.62 -9.35
N PRO A 28 -23.77 13.90 -10.51
CA PRO A 28 -22.50 14.60 -10.55
C PRO A 28 -22.69 16.03 -10.05
N LYS A 29 -22.11 16.35 -8.89
CA LYS A 29 -22.02 17.72 -8.39
C LYS A 29 -21.09 18.51 -9.30
N LYS A 30 -21.62 19.55 -9.94
CA LYS A 30 -20.79 20.55 -10.65
C LYS A 30 -19.87 21.23 -9.62
N ALA A 31 -18.57 21.02 -9.75
CA ALA A 31 -17.57 21.70 -8.94
C ALA A 31 -17.60 23.21 -9.25
N LYS A 32 -17.93 24.01 -8.23
CA LYS A 32 -17.83 25.46 -8.26
C LYS A 32 -16.34 25.83 -8.35
N LYS A 33 -15.96 26.49 -9.45
CA LYS A 33 -14.59 26.98 -9.69
C LYS A 33 -14.21 27.99 -8.62
N VAL A 34 -13.46 27.54 -7.61
CA VAL A 34 -12.76 28.43 -6.69
C VAL A 34 -11.65 29.09 -7.51
N LYS A 35 -11.70 30.42 -7.68
CA LYS A 35 -10.56 31.21 -8.14
C LYS A 35 -9.51 31.17 -7.03
N GLY A 36 -8.71 30.10 -7.00
CA GLY A 36 -7.39 30.16 -6.38
C GLY A 36 -6.54 31.13 -7.18
N ASN A 37 -5.73 31.93 -6.50
CA ASN A 37 -4.73 32.77 -7.12
C ASN A 37 -3.67 31.85 -7.74
N VAL A 38 -3.91 31.38 -8.97
CA VAL A 38 -2.93 30.66 -9.76
C VAL A 38 -1.92 31.72 -10.19
N ILE A 39 -0.80 31.80 -9.48
CA ILE A 39 0.39 32.42 -10.05
C ILE A 39 0.73 31.54 -11.25
N ALA A 40 0.45 32.05 -12.44
CA ALA A 40 0.80 31.40 -13.68
C ALA A 40 2.33 31.25 -13.70
N VAL A 41 2.81 30.03 -13.49
CA VAL A 41 4.21 29.62 -13.75
C VAL A 41 4.42 29.51 -15.27
N ASP A 42 3.89 30.46 -16.04
CA ASP A 42 3.89 30.46 -17.50
C ASP A 42 5.15 31.16 -18.05
N SER A 43 5.91 31.84 -17.19
CA SER A 43 7.15 32.53 -17.58
C SER A 43 8.41 31.67 -17.56
N LEU A 44 8.38 30.40 -17.11
CA LEU A 44 9.58 29.54 -17.06
C LEU A 44 9.70 28.53 -18.20
N LEU A 45 8.70 28.44 -19.09
CA LEU A 45 8.69 27.45 -20.18
C LEU A 45 9.03 28.03 -21.56
N ARG A 46 9.37 29.32 -21.66
CA ARG A 46 9.71 29.96 -22.93
C ARG A 46 11.21 30.19 -23.06
N GLY A 47 11.95 29.11 -23.19
CA GLY A 47 13.38 29.13 -23.50
C GLY A 47 13.91 27.72 -23.78
N ASN A 48 14.19 27.46 -25.06
CA ASN A 48 14.90 26.30 -25.60
C ASN A 48 14.18 24.94 -25.63
N ALA A 49 13.45 24.72 -26.71
CA ALA A 49 13.41 23.42 -27.36
C ALA A 49 14.82 23.09 -27.90
N GLY A 50 15.58 22.31 -27.13
CA GLY A 50 16.85 21.70 -27.53
C GLY A 50 16.86 20.29 -26.99
N ASN A 51 16.99 19.30 -27.88
CA ASN A 51 17.09 17.90 -27.55
C ASN A 51 18.38 17.67 -26.74
N ASP A 52 18.28 17.39 -25.45
CA ASP A 52 19.39 16.85 -24.68
C ASP A 52 18.83 15.89 -23.62
N GLU A 53 19.06 14.59 -23.83
CA GLU A 53 19.02 13.57 -22.78
C GLU A 53 20.11 13.90 -21.75
N LYS A 54 19.83 14.85 -20.85
CA LYS A 54 20.75 15.16 -19.77
C LYS A 54 20.49 14.22 -18.61
N LYS A 55 21.24 13.13 -18.62
CA LYS A 55 21.62 12.30 -17.46
C LYS A 55 21.55 13.14 -16.18
N VAL A 56 20.67 12.75 -15.25
CA VAL A 56 20.58 13.34 -13.91
C VAL A 56 21.83 12.92 -13.13
N GLU A 57 22.96 13.54 -13.44
CA GLU A 57 24.13 13.52 -12.58
C GLU A 57 23.81 14.42 -11.38
N GLY A 58 24.06 13.91 -10.17
CA GLY A 58 23.87 14.66 -8.93
C GLY A 58 24.69 15.94 -8.99
N ASN A 59 24.04 17.05 -9.32
CA ASN A 59 24.66 18.37 -9.38
C ASN A 59 24.90 18.84 -7.95
N ALA A 60 25.98 18.33 -7.33
CA ALA A 60 26.56 18.93 -6.15
C ALA A 60 27.15 20.27 -6.57
N GLN A 61 26.30 21.29 -6.59
CA GLN A 61 26.68 22.66 -6.89
C GLN A 61 27.83 23.07 -5.95
N ASP A 62 28.96 23.47 -6.54
CA ASP A 62 30.18 23.82 -5.81
C ASP A 62 29.92 25.01 -4.88
N THR A 63 29.84 24.74 -3.57
CA THR A 63 29.52 25.74 -2.54
C THR A 63 30.70 26.65 -2.20
N THR A 64 31.93 26.30 -2.61
CA THR A 64 33.16 27.03 -2.26
C THR A 64 33.28 28.39 -2.94
N LYS A 65 32.47 28.62 -3.97
CA LYS A 65 32.46 29.86 -4.78
C LYS A 65 31.28 30.78 -4.45
N MET A 66 30.39 30.38 -3.53
CA MET A 66 29.21 31.16 -3.18
C MET A 66 29.52 32.24 -2.16
N ASP A 67 28.86 33.39 -2.30
CA ASP A 67 28.84 34.41 -1.25
C ASP A 67 28.00 33.93 -0.04
N SER A 68 28.10 34.60 1.11
CA SER A 68 27.41 34.18 2.34
C SER A 68 25.88 34.22 2.24
N LEU A 69 25.31 35.10 1.40
CA LEU A 69 23.86 35.22 1.21
C LEU A 69 23.34 34.10 0.31
N GLN A 70 24.04 33.82 -0.78
CA GLN A 70 23.79 32.70 -1.69
C GLN A 70 23.91 31.37 -0.94
N LEU A 71 24.92 31.24 -0.06
CA LEU A 71 25.10 30.04 0.76
C LEU A 71 23.92 29.83 1.72
N ALA A 72 23.44 30.89 2.37
CA ALA A 72 22.27 30.82 3.26
C ALA A 72 21.00 30.39 2.50
N ILE A 73 20.75 30.97 1.32
CA ILE A 73 19.62 30.60 0.46
C ILE A 73 19.75 29.13 0.01
N TYR A 74 20.94 28.71 -0.41
CA TYR A 74 21.19 27.33 -0.83
C TYR A 74 20.89 26.33 0.28
N HIS A 75 21.38 26.56 1.50
CA HIS A 75 21.09 25.68 2.63
C HIS A 75 19.60 25.62 2.97
N HIS A 76 18.89 26.75 2.89
CA HIS A 76 17.45 26.80 3.12
C HIS A 76 16.69 25.96 2.08
N ASN A 77 16.95 26.18 0.79
CA ASN A 77 16.30 25.44 -0.29
C ASN A 77 16.61 23.94 -0.23
N LYS A 78 17.88 23.58 0.05
CA LYS A 78 18.28 22.19 0.22
C LYS A 78 17.52 21.48 1.34
N ALA A 79 17.30 22.15 2.48
CA ALA A 79 16.54 21.58 3.58
C ALA A 79 15.06 21.34 3.20
N ILE A 80 14.47 22.24 2.42
CA ILE A 80 13.11 22.08 1.87
C ILE A 80 13.06 20.92 0.88
N ASP A 81 14.01 20.85 -0.07
CA ASP A 81 14.09 19.79 -1.08
C ASP A 81 14.28 18.41 -0.42
N ASP A 82 15.16 18.31 0.56
CA ASP A 82 15.38 17.08 1.33
C ASP A 82 14.11 16.63 2.06
N SER A 83 13.34 17.59 2.60
CA SER A 83 12.07 17.32 3.28
C SER A 83 10.97 16.85 2.31
N ILE A 84 10.82 17.51 1.16
CA ILE A 84 9.85 17.13 0.11
C ILE A 84 10.19 15.75 -0.46
N ARG A 85 11.49 15.47 -0.67
CA ARG A 85 11.95 14.17 -1.15
C ARG A 85 11.66 13.08 -0.13
N ALA A 86 11.93 13.33 1.16
CA ALA A 86 11.62 12.39 2.22
C ALA A 86 10.12 12.07 2.28
N ASP A 87 9.26 13.10 2.26
CA ASP A 87 7.80 12.94 2.26
C ASP A 87 7.31 12.17 1.02
N SER A 88 7.82 12.51 -0.16
CA SER A 88 7.48 11.83 -1.41
C SER A 88 7.88 10.35 -1.39
N ILE A 89 9.05 10.02 -0.87
CA ILE A 89 9.50 8.63 -0.72
C ILE A 89 8.58 7.88 0.24
N MET A 90 8.21 8.48 1.38
CA MET A 90 7.29 7.85 2.34
C MET A 90 5.90 7.63 1.73
N LYS A 91 5.38 8.58 0.95
CA LYS A 91 4.10 8.46 0.25
C LYS A 91 4.12 7.44 -0.88
N SER A 92 5.26 7.28 -1.56
CA SER A 92 5.42 6.30 -2.65
C SER A 92 5.58 4.87 -2.18
N ARG A 93 5.95 4.63 -0.91
CA ARG A 93 5.89 3.29 -0.34
C ARG A 93 4.41 2.91 -0.26
N SER A 94 4.01 1.89 -1.00
CA SER A 94 2.66 1.36 -0.89
C SER A 94 2.48 0.79 0.51
N ASN A 95 1.79 1.52 1.39
CA ASN A 95 1.48 1.08 2.75
C ASN A 95 0.45 -0.08 2.79
N GLY A 96 0.11 -0.66 1.64
CA GLY A 96 -0.97 -1.63 1.49
C GLY A 96 -0.51 -3.00 1.02
N ILE A 97 -1.26 -4.01 1.47
CA ILE A 97 -1.31 -5.35 0.90
C ILE A 97 -2.13 -5.25 -0.40
N ASN A 98 -1.49 -5.52 -1.55
CA ASN A 98 -2.13 -5.37 -2.87
C ASN A 98 -2.84 -6.65 -3.35
N SER A 99 -2.56 -7.76 -2.68
CA SER A 99 -3.06 -9.09 -3.02
C SER A 99 -3.62 -9.79 -1.78
N PRO A 100 -4.61 -10.70 -1.91
CA PRO A 100 -5.12 -11.44 -0.76
C PRO A 100 -4.02 -12.24 -0.04
N VAL A 101 -3.98 -12.19 1.28
CA VAL A 101 -3.09 -13.00 2.11
C VAL A 101 -3.80 -14.33 2.43
N THR A 102 -3.14 -15.45 2.16
CA THR A 102 -3.64 -16.77 2.54
C THR A 102 -2.89 -17.25 3.77
N TYR A 103 -3.61 -17.69 4.80
CA TYR A 103 -3.01 -18.18 6.04
C TYR A 103 -3.66 -19.48 6.48
N SER A 104 -2.87 -20.33 7.14
CA SER A 104 -3.33 -21.60 7.69
C SER A 104 -2.53 -21.97 8.94
N ALA A 105 -3.16 -22.70 9.85
CA ALA A 105 -2.56 -23.22 11.07
C ALA A 105 -2.98 -24.69 11.23
N GLN A 106 -2.08 -25.53 11.76
CA GLN A 106 -2.37 -26.96 11.96
C GLN A 106 -3.12 -27.22 13.27
N ASP A 107 -2.80 -26.45 14.32
CA ASP A 107 -3.38 -26.67 15.65
C ASP A 107 -4.56 -25.73 15.88
N SER A 108 -4.33 -24.42 15.88
CA SER A 108 -5.40 -23.46 16.17
C SER A 108 -5.17 -22.07 15.56
N LEU A 109 -6.30 -21.38 15.36
CA LEU A 109 -6.36 -19.97 15.02
C LEU A 109 -7.20 -19.26 16.08
N VAL A 110 -6.62 -18.23 16.70
CA VAL A 110 -7.28 -17.39 17.69
C VAL A 110 -7.32 -15.97 17.16
N TYR A 111 -8.50 -15.39 17.06
CA TYR A 111 -8.68 -14.01 16.64
C TYR A 111 -9.09 -13.14 17.83
N ASP A 112 -8.28 -12.13 18.12
CA ASP A 112 -8.60 -11.10 19.09
C ASP A 112 -9.17 -9.87 18.37
N ALA A 113 -10.50 -9.72 18.47
CA ALA A 113 -11.21 -8.60 17.86
C ALA A 113 -10.90 -7.25 18.51
N SER A 114 -10.39 -7.22 19.74
CA SER A 114 -10.06 -5.96 20.43
C SER A 114 -8.77 -5.34 19.91
N THR A 115 -7.79 -6.17 19.59
CA THR A 115 -6.50 -5.74 19.04
C THR A 115 -6.41 -5.92 17.52
N GLY A 116 -7.39 -6.58 16.89
CA GLY A 116 -7.37 -6.93 15.48
C GLY A 116 -6.27 -7.93 15.13
N THR A 117 -5.77 -8.70 16.10
CA THR A 117 -4.63 -9.62 15.91
C THR A 117 -5.10 -11.06 15.78
N ALA A 118 -4.65 -11.74 14.72
CA ALA A 118 -4.82 -13.17 14.52
C ALA A 118 -3.55 -13.91 14.96
N TYR A 119 -3.72 -14.91 15.82
CA TYR A 119 -2.69 -15.80 16.31
C TYR A 119 -2.89 -17.18 15.69
N LEU A 120 -1.83 -17.72 15.08
CA LEU A 120 -1.79 -19.00 14.42
C LEU A 120 -0.78 -19.89 15.15
N TYR A 121 -1.19 -21.11 15.49
CA TYR A 121 -0.41 -22.05 16.28
C TYR A 121 -0.27 -23.40 15.58
N GLY A 122 0.88 -24.04 15.80
CA GLY A 122 1.21 -25.37 15.30
C GLY A 122 1.38 -25.35 13.79
N GLY A 123 2.62 -25.24 13.30
CA GLY A 123 2.91 -25.34 11.86
C GLY A 123 2.16 -24.33 10.99
N SER A 124 2.14 -23.06 11.41
CA SER A 124 1.50 -21.95 10.73
C SER A 124 2.17 -21.61 9.39
N LYS A 125 1.36 -21.32 8.37
CA LYS A 125 1.81 -20.92 7.03
C LYS A 125 1.08 -19.65 6.58
N VAL A 126 1.84 -18.70 6.04
CA VAL A 126 1.32 -17.46 5.47
C VAL A 126 1.92 -17.27 4.08
N ASP A 127 1.06 -17.21 3.08
CA ASP A 127 1.40 -16.99 1.68
C ASP A 127 0.88 -15.60 1.24
N TYR A 128 1.76 -14.80 0.66
CA TYR A 128 1.44 -13.48 0.09
C TYR A 128 2.23 -13.28 -1.20
N GLU A 129 1.55 -13.20 -2.34
CA GLU A 129 2.18 -13.11 -3.66
C GLU A 129 3.26 -14.18 -3.85
N ASN A 130 4.54 -13.76 -3.93
CA ASN A 130 5.70 -14.64 -4.10
C ASN A 130 6.39 -14.98 -2.77
N MET A 131 5.85 -14.53 -1.65
CA MET A 131 6.39 -14.72 -0.31
C MET A 131 5.68 -15.88 0.39
N LYS A 132 6.45 -16.79 0.98
CA LYS A 132 5.95 -17.88 1.83
C LYS A 132 6.67 -17.85 3.16
N LEU A 133 5.89 -17.86 4.24
CA LEU A 133 6.36 -17.89 5.62
C LEU A 133 5.79 -19.12 6.32
N ALA A 134 6.66 -19.95 6.89
CA ALA A 134 6.27 -21.09 7.71
C ALA A 134 6.91 -20.99 9.10
N SER A 135 6.14 -21.18 10.18
CA SER A 135 6.67 -21.16 11.55
C SER A 135 5.72 -21.85 12.53
N ASP A 136 6.19 -22.20 13.72
CA ASP A 136 5.32 -22.78 14.74
C ASP A 136 4.27 -21.80 15.26
N LYS A 137 4.68 -20.56 15.55
CA LYS A 137 3.80 -19.48 16.01
C LYS A 137 3.87 -18.30 15.06
N VAL A 138 2.73 -17.85 14.57
CA VAL A 138 2.62 -16.63 13.77
C VAL A 138 1.54 -15.75 14.37
N PHE A 139 1.82 -14.45 14.45
CA PHE A 139 0.84 -13.45 14.84
C PHE A 139 0.86 -12.34 13.82
N MET A 140 -0.31 -12.02 13.29
CA MET A 140 -0.50 -10.99 12.29
C MET A 140 -1.60 -10.06 12.76
N ASN A 141 -1.38 -8.78 12.58
CA ASN A 141 -2.45 -7.81 12.76
C ASN A 141 -3.23 -7.72 11.44
N LEU A 142 -4.57 -7.67 11.49
CA LEU A 142 -5.40 -7.63 10.28
C LEU A 142 -5.60 -6.21 9.76
N ASP A 143 -5.44 -5.20 10.61
CA ASP A 143 -5.55 -3.78 10.25
C ASP A 143 -4.23 -3.22 9.70
N SER A 144 -3.10 -3.83 10.06
CA SER A 144 -1.76 -3.45 9.60
C SER A 144 -1.07 -4.60 8.90
N SER A 145 -0.24 -4.29 7.91
CA SER A 145 0.50 -5.26 7.10
C SER A 145 1.67 -5.93 7.85
N LEU A 146 1.58 -6.07 9.17
CA LEU A 146 2.66 -6.55 10.04
C LEU A 146 2.40 -8.01 10.45
N VAL A 147 3.36 -8.87 10.12
CA VAL A 147 3.37 -10.29 10.48
C VAL A 147 4.64 -10.58 11.26
N ARG A 148 4.50 -11.29 12.38
CA ARG A 148 5.63 -11.74 13.20
C ARG A 148 5.55 -13.25 13.41
N ALA A 149 6.68 -13.91 13.23
CA ALA A 149 6.79 -15.36 13.31
C ALA A 149 7.89 -15.76 14.29
N THR A 150 7.62 -16.76 15.10
CA THR A 150 8.52 -17.25 16.14
C THR A 150 8.39 -18.76 16.27
N GLY A 151 9.51 -19.44 16.49
CA GLY A 151 9.47 -20.83 16.92
C GLY A 151 9.09 -20.95 18.40
N THR A 152 8.72 -22.15 18.82
CA THR A 152 8.46 -22.46 20.24
C THR A 152 9.72 -23.05 20.86
N PRO A 153 10.17 -22.57 22.03
CA PRO A 153 11.28 -23.21 22.72
C PRO A 153 10.92 -24.65 23.11
N ASP A 154 11.76 -25.60 22.72
CA ASP A 154 11.60 -27.03 22.97
C ASP A 154 12.98 -27.65 23.23
N SER A 155 13.18 -28.21 24.41
CA SER A 155 14.45 -28.82 24.82
C SER A 155 14.77 -30.13 24.10
N THR A 156 13.79 -30.72 23.41
CA THR A 156 13.95 -32.00 22.69
C THR A 156 14.37 -31.82 21.23
N GLU A 157 14.24 -30.60 20.69
CA GLU A 157 14.52 -30.27 19.29
C GLU A 157 15.98 -29.81 19.08
N GLU A 158 16.52 -30.10 17.90
CA GLU A 158 17.89 -29.73 17.54
C GLU A 158 18.03 -28.19 17.46
N GLY A 159 18.77 -27.62 18.42
CA GLY A 159 18.89 -26.17 18.57
C GLY A 159 17.77 -25.52 19.37
N GLY A 160 17.06 -26.28 20.22
CA GLY A 160 16.26 -25.79 21.34
C GLY A 160 14.98 -25.03 20.98
N ILE A 161 14.65 -24.94 19.69
CA ILE A 161 13.51 -24.18 19.17
C ILE A 161 12.84 -25.00 18.07
N LYS A 162 11.61 -25.43 18.34
CA LYS A 162 10.71 -26.10 17.41
C LYS A 162 10.13 -25.11 16.41
N GLY A 163 10.07 -25.54 15.14
CA GLY A 163 9.39 -24.81 14.06
C GLY A 163 9.89 -23.38 13.87
N LYS A 164 11.22 -23.24 13.76
CA LYS A 164 11.89 -21.97 13.44
C LYS A 164 11.25 -21.32 12.20
N PRO A 165 11.11 -19.98 12.19
CA PRO A 165 10.51 -19.28 11.07
C PRO A 165 11.36 -19.45 9.80
N LEU A 166 10.77 -20.02 8.76
CA LEU A 166 11.34 -20.15 7.44
C LEU A 166 10.62 -19.17 6.51
N PHE A 167 11.37 -18.23 5.97
CA PHE A 167 10.89 -17.25 5.02
C PHE A 167 11.52 -17.49 3.65
N THR A 168 10.68 -17.54 2.61
CA THR A 168 11.12 -17.70 1.22
C THR A 168 10.42 -16.66 0.34
N MET A 169 11.16 -16.12 -0.63
CA MET A 169 10.65 -15.14 -1.58
C MET A 169 11.03 -15.59 -3.00
N GLY A 170 10.03 -15.75 -3.86
CA GLY A 170 10.20 -16.00 -5.29
C GLY A 170 10.76 -14.76 -5.99
N LYS A 171 11.71 -14.96 -6.90
CA LYS A 171 12.30 -13.91 -7.74
C LYS A 171 11.31 -13.37 -8.76
#